data_AF-A0A369PUD1-F1
#
_entry.id   AF-A0A369PUD1-F1
#
_cell.length_a   1.000
_cell.length_b   1.000
_cell.length_c   1.000
_cell.angle_alpha   90.00
_cell.angle_beta   90.00
_cell.angle_gamma   90.00
#
_symmetry.space_group_name_H-M   'P 1'
#
loop_
_entity.id
_entity.type
_entity.pdbx_description
1 polymer ?
#
loop_
_entity_poly.entity_id
_entity_poly.type
_entity_poly.pdbx_seq_one_letter_code
_entity_poly.pdbx_strand_id
1 'polypeptide(L)'
;MQNQRNRIIIDTNLWISFLITQDFSKLDKIIFSKKTILIFSQELLDEFLEVVKRPKLRQYFIQEDLEELLETIDEYAEFVEVKTRINICRDEKDNFLLSLSVDGNVDFC
;
A
#
# COMPACT_ATOMS: atom_id res chain seq x y z
N MET A 1 23.76 -9.26 14.56
CA MET A 1 23.37 -9.19 13.13
C MET A 1 22.09 -8.37 13.09
N GLN A 2 22.06 -7.28 12.33
CA GLN A 2 20.99 -6.28 12.41
C GLN A 2 19.65 -6.92 12.03
N ASN A 3 18.69 -6.87 12.95
CA ASN A 3 17.27 -7.19 12.73
C ASN A 3 16.66 -6.08 11.85
N GLN A 4 17.14 -5.92 10.61
CA GLN A 4 16.52 -4.96 9.68
C GLN A 4 15.19 -5.53 9.23
N ARG A 5 14.11 -4.82 9.58
CA ARG A 5 12.79 -5.07 8.99
C ARG A 5 12.79 -4.39 7.64
N ASN A 6 12.46 -5.14 6.59
CA ASN A 6 12.37 -4.62 5.24
C ASN A 6 11.21 -3.63 5.16
N ARG A 7 11.44 -2.45 4.63
CA ARG A 7 10.43 -1.42 4.44
C ARG A 7 9.88 -1.59 3.03
N ILE A 8 8.58 -1.79 2.89
CA ILE A 8 7.97 -2.07 1.59
C ILE A 8 6.81 -1.13 1.31
N ILE A 9 6.62 -0.80 0.03
CA ILE A 9 5.37 -0.23 -0.46
C ILE A 9 4.60 -1.34 -1.16
N ILE A 10 3.28 -1.35 -1.03
CA ILE A 10 2.40 -2.20 -1.82
C ILE A 10 1.59 -1.28 -2.74
N ASP A 11 1.76 -1.48 -4.05
CA ASP A 11 1.01 -0.74 -5.07
C ASP A 11 -0.51 -0.98 -4.95
N THR A 12 -1.29 0.04 -5.30
CA THR A 12 -2.74 0.02 -5.39
C THR A 12 -3.26 -1.23 -6.13
N ASN A 13 -2.63 -1.63 -7.23
CA ASN A 13 -3.07 -2.81 -8.00
C ASN A 13 -3.01 -4.12 -7.18
N LEU A 14 -2.00 -4.25 -6.31
CA LEU A 14 -1.85 -5.43 -5.47
C LEU A 14 -2.91 -5.45 -4.35
N TRP A 15 -3.22 -4.30 -3.75
CA TRP A 15 -4.35 -4.17 -2.81
C TRP A 15 -5.68 -4.56 -3.43
N ILE A 16 -5.95 -4.08 -4.65
CA ILE A 16 -7.16 -4.43 -5.39
C ILE A 16 -7.20 -5.94 -5.68
N SER A 17 -6.07 -6.55 -6.04
CA SER A 17 -5.99 -7.99 -6.23
C SER A 17 -6.34 -8.76 -4.96
N PHE A 18 -5.92 -8.31 -3.77
CA PHE A 18 -6.27 -8.95 -2.50
C PHE A 18 -7.77 -8.87 -2.23
N LEU A 19 -8.38 -7.69 -2.42
CA LEU A 19 -9.83 -7.51 -2.28
C LEU A 19 -10.63 -8.39 -3.24
N ILE A 20 -10.22 -8.47 -4.52
CA ILE A 20 -10.94 -9.27 -5.52
C ILE A 20 -10.84 -10.77 -5.23
N THR A 21 -9.67 -11.24 -4.78
CA THR A 21 -9.44 -12.66 -4.52
C THR A 21 -9.94 -13.11 -3.14
N GLN A 22 -10.21 -12.17 -2.23
CA GLN A 22 -10.47 -12.42 -0.81
C GLN A 22 -9.39 -13.29 -0.15
N ASP A 23 -8.17 -13.29 -0.72
CA ASP A 23 -7.03 -14.05 -0.22
C ASP A 23 -6.00 -13.10 0.40
N PHE A 24 -6.24 -12.79 1.67
CA PHE A 24 -5.33 -11.99 2.50
C PHE A 24 -4.16 -12.82 3.04
N SER A 25 -4.09 -14.13 2.81
CA SER A 25 -3.05 -15.00 3.39
C SER A 25 -1.63 -14.62 2.95
N LYS A 26 -1.49 -13.99 1.77
CA LYS A 26 -0.21 -13.43 1.30
C LYS A 26 0.14 -12.15 2.03
N LEU A 27 -0.84 -11.27 2.24
CA LEU A 27 -0.67 -10.05 3.01
C LEU A 27 -0.29 -10.38 4.46
N ASP A 28 -1.00 -11.34 5.06
CA ASP A 28 -0.73 -11.85 6.40
C ASP A 28 0.71 -12.36 6.53
N LYS A 29 1.18 -13.14 5.55
CA LYS A 29 2.58 -13.61 5.54
C LYS A 29 3.57 -12.46 5.48
N ILE A 30 3.26 -11.41 4.71
CA ILE A 30 4.13 -10.24 4.57
C ILE A 30 4.15 -9.42 5.87
N ILE A 31 2.98 -9.10 6.43
CA ILE A 31 2.78 -8.29 7.64
C ILE A 31 3.20 -9.06 8.90
N PHE A 32 2.62 -10.25 9.15
CA PHE A 32 2.85 -11.02 10.37
C PHE A 32 4.19 -11.74 10.44
N SER A 33 4.98 -11.74 9.36
CA SER A 33 6.37 -12.23 9.44
C SER A 33 7.22 -11.44 10.46
N LYS A 34 6.76 -10.27 10.94
CA LYS A 34 7.48 -9.31 11.82
C LYS A 34 8.82 -8.82 11.26
N LYS A 35 9.07 -9.13 9.98
CA LYS A 35 10.29 -8.79 9.25
C LYS A 35 10.06 -7.65 8.26
N THR A 36 8.85 -7.11 8.22
CA THR A 36 8.46 -6.10 7.24
C THR A 36 7.77 -4.94 7.93
N ILE A 37 7.98 -3.73 7.42
CA ILE A 37 7.24 -2.52 7.78
C ILE A 37 6.56 -2.05 6.49
N LEU A 38 5.25 -1.92 6.54
CA LEU A 38 4.46 -1.44 5.41
C LEU A 38 4.51 0.09 5.40
N ILE A 39 4.86 0.70 4.26
CA ILE A 39 5.01 2.14 4.12
C ILE A 39 3.86 2.68 3.27
N PHE A 40 3.18 3.70 3.79
CA PHE A 40 2.08 4.39 3.11
C PHE A 40 2.32 5.89 3.05
N SER A 41 1.74 6.52 2.04
CA SER A 41 1.48 7.96 2.03
C SER A 41 -0.03 8.20 1.97
N GLN A 42 -0.45 9.42 2.31
CA GLN A 42 -1.84 9.83 2.09
C GLN A 42 -2.24 9.70 0.61
N GLU A 43 -1.34 10.04 -0.31
CA GLU A 43 -1.58 9.97 -1.75
C GLU A 43 -1.81 8.52 -2.24
N LEU A 44 -1.04 7.55 -1.73
CA LEU A 44 -1.25 6.13 -2.02
C LEU A 44 -2.62 5.65 -1.51
N LEU A 45 -2.97 6.04 -0.29
CA LEU A 45 -4.25 5.68 0.32
C LEU A 45 -5.42 6.28 -0.48
N ASP A 46 -5.31 7.54 -0.89
CA ASP A 46 -6.33 8.23 -1.66
C ASP A 46 -6.53 7.57 -3.04
N GLU A 47 -5.44 7.24 -3.73
CA GLU A 47 -5.50 6.51 -5.00
C GLU A 47 -6.22 5.15 -4.82
N PHE A 48 -5.82 4.39 -3.80
CA PHE A 48 -6.48 3.14 -3.46
C PHE A 48 -7.98 3.32 -3.24
N LEU A 49 -8.36 4.31 -2.42
CA LEU A 49 -9.75 4.64 -2.12
C LEU A 49 -10.54 5.07 -3.36
N GLU A 50 -9.92 5.78 -4.30
CA GLU A 50 -10.53 6.14 -5.59
C GLU A 50 -10.78 4.90 -6.45
N VAL A 51 -9.83 3.96 -6.48
CA VAL A 51 -9.96 2.74 -7.27
C VAL A 51 -11.06 1.85 -6.70
N VAL A 52 -11.09 1.56 -5.40
CA VAL A 52 -12.13 0.69 -4.78
C VAL A 52 -13.54 1.25 -4.95
N LYS A 53 -13.73 2.58 -5.03
CA LYS A 53 -15.04 3.21 -5.23
C LYS A 53 -15.62 3.00 -6.64
N ARG A 54 -14.80 2.55 -7.60
CA ARG A 54 -15.25 2.34 -9.00
C ARG A 54 -16.38 1.32 -9.05
N PRO A 55 -17.49 1.59 -9.77
CA PRO A 55 -18.66 0.69 -9.80
C PRO A 55 -18.34 -0.75 -10.23
N LYS A 56 -17.33 -0.93 -11.11
CA LYS A 56 -16.88 -2.25 -11.57
C LYS A 56 -16.26 -3.09 -10.46
N LEU A 57 -15.73 -2.47 -9.40
CA LEU A 57 -15.02 -3.16 -8.33
C LEU A 57 -15.93 -3.52 -7.14
N ARG A 58 -17.00 -2.75 -6.92
CA ARG A 58 -17.99 -2.99 -5.85
C ARG A 58 -18.70 -4.34 -5.91
N GLN A 59 -18.63 -5.06 -7.03
CA GLN A 59 -19.20 -6.40 -7.15
C GLN A 59 -18.31 -7.52 -6.55
N TYR A 60 -17.05 -7.22 -6.23
CA TYR A 60 -16.08 -8.23 -5.79
C TYR A 60 -15.88 -8.28 -4.26
N PHE A 61 -16.22 -7.22 -3.54
CA PHE A 61 -16.05 -7.13 -2.10
C PHE A 61 -17.19 -6.32 -1.49
N ILE A 62 -17.52 -6.61 -0.23
CA ILE A 62 -18.50 -5.87 0.55
C ILE A 62 -17.84 -4.70 1.28
N GLN A 63 -18.64 -3.84 1.91
CA GLN A 63 -18.10 -2.67 2.60
C GLN A 63 -17.25 -3.08 3.80
N GLU A 64 -17.66 -4.15 4.48
CA GLU A 64 -17.00 -4.73 5.64
C GLU A 64 -15.57 -5.22 5.29
N ASP A 65 -15.36 -5.84 4.12
CA ASP A 65 -14.02 -6.28 3.66
C ASP A 65 -13.06 -5.08 3.49
N LEU A 66 -13.60 -3.94 3.03
CA LEU A 66 -12.81 -2.72 2.86
C LEU A 66 -12.47 -2.08 4.20
N GLU A 67 -13.42 -2.08 5.14
CA GLU A 67 -13.22 -1.55 6.50
C GLU A 67 -12.15 -2.36 7.24
N GLU A 68 -12.21 -3.69 7.23
CA GLU A 68 -11.20 -4.57 7.85
C GLU A 68 -9.80 -4.34 7.25
N LEU A 69 -9.71 -4.15 5.93
CA LEU A 69 -8.44 -3.87 5.26
C LEU A 69 -7.86 -2.52 5.66
N LEU A 70 -8.70 -1.49 5.76
CA LEU A 70 -8.27 -0.15 6.17
C LEU A 70 -7.82 -0.12 7.63
N GLU A 71 -8.52 -0.81 8.52
CA GLU A 71 -8.09 -0.99 9.92
C GLU A 71 -6.74 -1.70 10.01
N THR A 72 -6.54 -2.74 9.20
CA THR A 72 -5.25 -3.45 9.12
C THR A 72 -4.13 -2.54 8.60
N ILE A 73 -4.40 -1.71 7.59
CA ILE A 73 -3.41 -0.75 7.09
C ILE A 73 -3.08 0.27 8.17
N ASP A 74 -4.07 0.84 8.86
CA ASP A 74 -3.86 1.83 9.93
C ASP A 74 -3.07 1.26 11.12
N GLU A 75 -3.32 0.00 11.50
CA GLU A 75 -2.63 -0.66 12.62
C GLU A 75 -1.17 -1.03 12.29
N TYR A 76 -0.89 -1.49 11.06
CA TYR A 76 0.40 -2.08 10.71
C TYR A 76 1.28 -1.24 9.77
N ALA A 77 0.75 -0.20 9.13
CA ALA A 77 1.51 0.67 8.24
C ALA A 77 2.13 1.86 8.97
N GLU A 78 3.29 2.28 8.48
CA GLU A 78 3.92 3.55 8.83
C GLU A 78 3.56 4.57 7.74
N PHE A 79 2.82 5.61 8.13
CA PHE A 79 2.48 6.72 7.26
C PHE A 79 3.64 7.72 7.18
N VAL A 80 4.09 7.98 5.96
CA VAL A 80 5.20 8.87 5.64
C VAL A 80 4.68 10.09 4.91
N GLU A 81 5.06 11.27 5.41
CA GLU A 81 4.84 12.54 4.74
C GLU A 81 5.85 12.69 3.59
N VAL A 82 5.35 12.66 2.35
CA VAL A 82 6.19 12.80 1.15
C VAL A 82 6.54 14.27 0.94
N LYS A 83 7.84 14.59 0.98
CA LYS A 83 8.43 15.92 0.79
C LYS A 83 9.29 15.99 -0.46
N THR A 84 9.89 14.87 -0.83
CA THR A 84 10.66 14.74 -2.05
C THR A 84 9.73 14.88 -3.25
N ARG A 85 10.19 15.58 -4.29
CA ARG A 85 9.51 15.66 -5.58
C ARG A 85 10.37 15.05 -6.64
N ILE A 86 9.96 13.88 -7.12
CA ILE A 86 10.55 13.21 -8.26
C ILE A 86 9.66 13.47 -9.48
N ASN A 87 10.26 13.77 -10.63
CA ASN A 87 9.53 13.89 -11.89
C ASN A 87 10.37 13.28 -13.03
N ILE A 88 10.45 11.95 -13.05
CA ILE A 88 11.25 11.20 -14.02
C ILE A 88 10.45 10.10 -14.71
N CYS A 89 9.33 9.66 -14.14
CA CYS A 89 8.45 8.69 -14.77
C CYS A 89 7.78 9.29 -16.00
N ARG A 90 7.49 8.43 -16.99
CA ARG A 90 6.71 8.83 -18.17
C ARG A 90 5.24 9.04 -17.84
N ASP A 91 4.72 8.26 -16.90
CA ASP A 91 3.44 8.53 -16.24
C ASP A 91 3.71 9.35 -14.99
N GLU A 92 3.19 10.57 -14.95
CA GLU A 92 3.41 11.47 -13.82
C GLU A 92 2.80 10.92 -12.52
N LYS A 93 1.82 10.02 -12.62
CA LYS A 93 1.17 9.39 -11.47
C LYS A 93 2.06 8.39 -10.75
N ASP A 94 3.06 7.81 -11.40
CA ASP A 94 3.97 6.87 -10.74
C ASP A 94 5.08 7.59 -9.95
N ASN A 95 5.26 8.89 -10.16
CA ASN A 95 6.33 9.66 -9.52
C ASN A 95 6.17 9.75 -7.99
N PHE A 96 4.95 9.69 -7.47
CA PHE A 96 4.74 9.74 -6.02
C PHE A 96 5.26 8.47 -5.34
N LEU A 97 5.15 7.29 -5.98
CA LEU A 97 5.69 6.03 -5.44
C LEU A 97 7.21 6.10 -5.29
N LEU A 98 7.90 6.71 -6.25
CA LEU A 98 9.33 6.95 -6.15
C LEU A 98 9.67 7.95 -5.05
N SER A 99 8.89 9.02 -4.95
CA SER A 99 9.08 10.04 -3.90
C SER A 99 8.87 9.44 -2.50
N LEU A 100 7.84 8.62 -2.34
CA LEU A 100 7.56 7.85 -1.13
C LEU A 100 8.65 6.83 -0.84
N SER A 101 9.21 6.17 -1.86
CA SER A 101 10.30 5.21 -1.68
C SER A 101 11.54 5.87 -1.07
N VAL A 102 11.84 7.10 -1.51
CA VAL A 102 12.95 7.90 -0.97
C VAL A 102 12.66 8.34 0.46
N ASP A 103 11.53 9.02 0.69
CA ASP A 103 11.22 9.59 2.01
C ASP A 103 10.94 8.51 3.05
N GLY A 104 10.38 7.38 2.62
CA GLY A 104 10.07 6.23 3.44
C GLY A 104 11.24 5.29 3.69
N ASN A 105 12.43 5.53 3.13
CA ASN A 105 13.59 4.62 3.17
C ASN A 105 13.20 3.18 2.78
N VAL A 106 12.52 3.03 1.65
CA VAL A 106 11.91 1.77 1.22
C VAL A 106 12.96 0.87 0.56
N ASP A 107 12.97 -0.40 0.97
CA ASP A 107 13.88 -1.42 0.43
C ASP A 107 13.30 -2.07 -0.83
N PHE A 108 11.97 -2.22 -0.91
CA PHE A 108 11.27 -2.82 -2.04
C PHE A 108 9.95 -2.09 -2.33
N CYS A 109 9.70 -1.76 -3.59
CA CYS A 109 8.48 -1.12 -4.08
C CYS A 109 7.90 -1.94 -5.23
#